data_AF-A0A8S3TA93-F1
#
_entry.id   AF-A0A8S3TA93-F1
#
_cell.length_a   1.000
_cell.length_b   1.000
_cell.length_c   1.000
_cell.angle_alpha   90.00
_cell.angle_beta   90.00
_cell.angle_gamma   90.00
#
_symmetry.space_group_name_H-M   'P 1'
#
loop_
_entity.id
_entity.type
_entity.pdbx_description
1 polymer ?
#
loop_
_entity_poly.entity_id
_entity_poly.type
_entity_poly.pdbx_seq_one_letter_code
_entity_poly.pdbx_strand_id
1 'polypeptide(L)'
;MLDKSKKGNLVQAIVENEGLITKRVIYTLVDGSSADQLKDFPVLSEEKLRQITMGIYQLKQSPLYVREHIGEDSVYQLYVCKIKENLIKIKLQSRFSNSATHNVFVQYTLDGEISGWYCTCKVGARIVGCCAHVSSVLWYLGLHRLQNTSINSPRFTKSVLDASDLPDLDTDSDGSSVVEE
;
A
#
# COMPACT_ATOMS: atom_id res chain seq x y z
N MET A 1 -16.34 -3.69 6.79
CA MET A 1 -15.89 -2.54 5.95
C MET A 1 -16.63 -1.23 6.21
N LEU A 2 -17.96 -1.26 6.42
CA LEU A 2 -18.78 -0.07 6.73
C LEU A 2 -18.36 0.67 8.01
N ASP A 3 -17.84 -0.03 9.02
CA ASP A 3 -17.37 0.67 10.23
C ASP A 3 -16.01 1.32 10.05
N LYS A 4 -15.21 0.86 9.08
CA LYS A 4 -14.01 1.60 8.69
C LYS A 4 -14.44 2.92 8.09
N SER A 5 -15.42 2.97 7.17
CA SER A 5 -15.85 4.22 6.49
C SER A 5 -16.31 5.35 7.42
N LYS A 6 -16.70 5.02 8.64
CA LYS A 6 -17.09 5.99 9.68
C LYS A 6 -15.89 6.61 10.42
N LYS A 7 -14.70 6.01 10.31
CA LYS A 7 -13.48 6.45 10.97
C LYS A 7 -12.67 7.38 10.05
N GLY A 8 -12.00 8.38 10.63
CA GLY A 8 -11.06 9.22 9.86
C GLY A 8 -9.80 8.47 9.46
N ASN A 9 -9.05 9.00 8.49
CA ASN A 9 -7.73 8.47 8.14
C ASN A 9 -6.70 8.89 9.20
N LEU A 10 -6.33 7.97 10.08
CA LEU A 10 -5.38 8.23 11.16
C LEU A 10 -3.98 8.59 10.64
N VAL A 11 -3.53 7.95 9.55
CA VAL A 11 -2.23 8.25 8.94
C VAL A 11 -2.23 9.67 8.36
N GLN A 12 -3.31 10.09 7.72
CA GLN A 12 -3.48 11.46 7.27
C GLN A 12 -3.37 12.45 8.44
N ALA A 13 -4.10 12.20 9.53
CA ALA A 13 -4.06 13.07 10.70
C ALA A 13 -2.64 13.19 11.29
N ILE A 14 -1.90 12.08 11.39
CA ILE A 14 -0.49 12.09 11.83
C ILE A 14 0.37 12.93 10.88
N VAL A 15 0.22 12.72 9.57
CA VAL A 15 1.01 13.41 8.54
C VAL A 15 0.77 14.91 8.54
N GLU A 16 -0.48 15.34 8.72
CA GLU A 16 -0.85 16.75 8.77
C GLU A 16 -0.42 17.42 10.08
N ASN A 17 -0.70 16.79 11.23
CA ASN A 17 -0.36 17.33 12.55
C ASN A 17 1.16 17.48 12.75
N GLU A 18 1.96 16.55 12.23
CA GLU A 18 3.42 16.58 12.36
C GLU A 18 4.13 17.25 11.17
N GLY A 19 3.38 17.75 10.17
CA GLY A 19 3.95 18.41 8.99
C GLY A 19 4.88 17.51 8.16
N LEU A 20 4.61 16.20 8.10
CA LEU A 20 5.53 15.21 7.52
C LEU A 20 5.68 15.32 5.99
N ILE A 21 4.77 16.04 5.33
CA ILE A 21 4.86 16.29 3.88
C ILE A 21 6.08 17.16 3.55
N THR A 22 6.24 18.27 4.26
CA THR A 22 7.28 19.29 3.99
C THR A 22 8.56 19.04 4.78
N LYS A 23 8.52 18.19 5.81
CA LYS A 23 9.69 17.81 6.60
C LYS A 23 10.81 17.29 5.68
N ARG A 24 12.00 17.88 5.83
CA ARG A 24 13.22 17.44 5.13
C ARG A 24 13.63 16.06 5.64
N VAL A 25 13.80 15.13 4.72
CA VAL A 25 14.17 13.75 5.02
C VAL A 25 15.14 13.23 3.98
N ILE A 26 15.95 12.26 4.36
CA ILE A 26 16.86 11.57 3.46
C ILE A 26 16.10 10.38 2.88
N TYR A 27 16.06 10.31 1.56
CA TYR A 27 15.52 9.17 0.84
C TYR A 27 16.64 8.21 0.50
N THR A 28 16.38 6.93 0.65
CA THR A 28 17.27 5.86 0.21
C THR A 28 16.59 5.13 -0.95
N LEU A 29 17.38 4.78 -1.96
CA LEU A 29 16.92 3.97 -3.08
C LEU A 29 16.67 2.54 -2.60
N VAL A 30 15.56 1.93 -3.00
CA VAL A 30 15.29 0.52 -2.69
C VAL A 30 16.05 -0.38 -3.66
N ASP A 31 17.26 -0.78 -3.28
CA ASP A 31 18.11 -1.77 -3.96
C ASP A 31 18.39 -3.00 -3.07
N GLY A 32 19.27 -3.91 -3.49
CA GLY A 32 19.69 -5.06 -2.67
C GLY A 32 20.33 -4.68 -1.33
N SER A 33 20.88 -3.47 -1.21
CA SER A 33 21.54 -2.92 -0.01
C SER A 33 20.53 -2.28 0.96
N SER A 34 19.41 -1.78 0.45
CA SER A 34 18.29 -1.22 1.21
C SER A 34 17.49 -2.27 1.99
N ALA A 35 17.82 -3.55 1.82
CA ALA A 35 17.26 -4.67 2.56
C ALA A 35 17.24 -4.39 4.07
N ASP A 36 18.30 -3.76 4.60
CA ASP A 36 18.44 -3.44 6.03
C ASP A 36 17.38 -2.47 6.58
N GLN A 37 16.99 -1.43 5.83
CA GLN A 37 16.00 -0.44 6.32
C GLN A 37 14.55 -0.93 6.23
N LEU A 38 14.32 -1.95 5.40
CA LEU A 38 12.99 -2.50 5.11
C LEU A 38 12.87 -3.97 5.54
N LYS A 39 13.77 -4.46 6.41
CA LYS A 39 13.70 -5.81 6.99
C LYS A 39 12.42 -6.05 7.76
N ASP A 40 11.94 -4.99 8.42
CA ASP A 40 10.72 -5.00 9.24
C ASP A 40 9.46 -4.68 8.43
N PHE A 41 9.57 -4.43 7.12
CA PHE A 41 8.39 -4.20 6.30
C PHE A 41 7.63 -5.53 6.10
N PRO A 42 6.29 -5.53 6.27
CA PRO A 42 5.46 -6.72 6.09
C PRO A 42 5.65 -7.49 4.79
N VAL A 43 5.70 -8.81 4.89
CA VAL A 43 5.50 -9.72 3.76
C VAL A 43 3.99 -9.89 3.55
N LEU A 44 3.48 -9.49 2.38
CA LEU A 44 2.05 -9.47 2.09
C LEU A 44 1.69 -10.59 1.12
N SER A 45 0.61 -11.32 1.42
CA SER A 45 0.00 -12.23 0.45
C SER A 45 -0.78 -11.46 -0.62
N GLU A 46 -0.99 -12.09 -1.77
CA GLU A 46 -1.84 -11.53 -2.82
C GLU A 46 -3.28 -11.27 -2.34
N GLU A 47 -3.80 -12.13 -1.47
CA GLU A 47 -5.12 -11.98 -0.86
C GLU A 47 -5.20 -10.75 0.05
N LYS A 48 -4.18 -10.53 0.90
CA LYS A 48 -4.13 -9.34 1.75
C LYS A 48 -4.09 -8.07 0.90
N LEU A 49 -3.30 -8.07 -0.18
CA LEU A 49 -3.25 -6.98 -1.14
C LEU A 49 -4.61 -6.75 -1.80
N ARG A 50 -5.34 -7.80 -2.15
CA ARG A 50 -6.69 -7.74 -2.73
C ARG A 50 -7.71 -7.17 -1.75
N GLN A 51 -7.65 -7.56 -0.48
CA GLN A 51 -8.50 -7.01 0.58
C GLN A 51 -8.25 -5.50 0.78
N ILE A 52 -6.98 -5.08 0.85
CA ILE A 52 -6.61 -3.66 1.00
C ILE A 52 -7.10 -2.82 -0.18
N THR A 53 -6.94 -3.33 -1.40
CA THR A 53 -7.29 -2.63 -2.64
C THR A 53 -8.77 -2.66 -2.96
N MET A 54 -9.56 -3.45 -2.22
CA MET A 54 -10.96 -3.76 -2.54
C MET A 54 -11.13 -4.34 -3.93
N GLY A 55 -10.29 -5.31 -4.26
CA GLY A 55 -10.39 -6.08 -5.49
C GLY A 55 -9.28 -5.82 -6.48
N ILE A 56 -9.45 -6.41 -7.65
CA ILE A 56 -8.33 -6.73 -8.54
C ILE A 56 -7.83 -5.54 -9.36
N TYR A 57 -8.64 -4.50 -9.49
CA TYR A 57 -8.36 -3.41 -10.43
C TYR A 57 -7.07 -2.68 -10.08
N GLN A 58 -6.91 -2.26 -8.82
CA GLN A 58 -5.70 -1.55 -8.41
C GLN A 58 -4.48 -2.47 -8.46
N LEU A 59 -4.64 -3.75 -8.10
CA LEU A 59 -3.56 -4.75 -8.22
C LEU A 59 -3.08 -4.94 -9.65
N LYS A 60 -3.99 -5.00 -10.62
CA LYS A 60 -3.63 -5.07 -12.04
C LYS A 60 -2.91 -3.81 -12.53
N GLN A 61 -3.16 -2.65 -11.92
CA GLN A 61 -2.47 -1.41 -12.24
C GLN A 61 -1.09 -1.31 -11.58
N SER A 62 -0.85 -1.99 -10.46
CA SER A 62 0.40 -1.91 -9.71
C SER A 62 1.66 -2.16 -10.54
N PRO A 63 1.77 -3.24 -11.34
CA PRO A 63 2.94 -3.47 -12.18
C PRO A 63 3.16 -2.39 -13.24
N LEU A 64 2.09 -1.78 -13.75
CA LEU A 64 2.19 -0.71 -14.74
C LEU A 64 2.83 0.54 -14.12
N TYR A 65 2.36 0.93 -12.93
CA TYR A 65 2.94 2.02 -12.16
C TYR A 65 4.38 1.75 -11.74
N VAL A 66 4.71 0.50 -11.41
CA VAL A 66 6.10 0.14 -11.12
C VAL A 66 6.96 0.29 -12.37
N ARG A 67 6.50 -0.20 -13.53
CA ARG A 67 7.23 -0.12 -14.79
C ARG A 67 7.57 1.32 -15.21
N GLU A 68 6.67 2.26 -14.96
CA GLU A 68 6.90 3.68 -15.28
C GLU A 68 8.02 4.33 -14.46
N HIS A 69 8.42 3.74 -13.33
CA HIS A 69 9.59 4.22 -12.56
C HIS A 69 10.73 3.20 -12.51
N ILE A 70 10.78 2.30 -13.51
CA ILE A 70 11.99 1.54 -13.79
C ILE A 70 12.98 2.48 -14.48
N GLY A 71 14.17 2.62 -13.89
CA GLY A 71 15.25 3.39 -14.50
C GLY A 71 15.91 2.65 -15.67
N GLU A 72 16.89 3.28 -16.31
CA GLU A 72 17.62 2.73 -17.46
C GLU A 72 18.26 1.35 -17.16
N ASP A 73 18.65 1.11 -15.91
CA ASP A 73 19.23 -0.16 -15.44
C ASP A 73 18.22 -1.29 -15.23
N SER A 74 16.95 -1.11 -15.64
CA SER A 74 15.85 -2.04 -15.38
C SER A 74 15.53 -2.28 -13.89
N VAL A 75 16.05 -1.43 -13.01
CA VAL A 75 15.77 -1.45 -11.57
C VAL A 75 14.69 -0.42 -11.23
N TYR A 76 13.69 -0.83 -10.45
CA TYR A 76 12.66 0.07 -9.96
C TYR A 76 13.25 1.06 -8.95
N GLN A 77 13.30 2.34 -9.31
CA GLN A 77 13.91 3.37 -8.49
C GLN A 77 12.91 3.93 -7.48
N LEU A 78 12.59 3.13 -6.45
CA LEU A 78 11.72 3.56 -5.38
C LEU A 78 12.53 4.29 -4.30
N TYR A 79 12.18 5.53 -4.02
CA TYR A 79 12.79 6.32 -2.95
C TYR A 79 11.97 6.20 -1.67
N VAL A 80 12.54 5.56 -0.66
CA VAL A 80 11.88 5.32 0.63
C VAL A 80 12.61 6.06 1.74
N CYS A 81 11.84 6.58 2.68
CA CYS A 81 12.33 7.17 3.91
C CYS A 81 11.56 6.61 5.10
N LYS A 82 12.26 6.07 6.09
CA LYS A 82 11.67 5.62 7.35
C LYS A 82 11.52 6.81 8.28
N ILE A 83 10.28 7.29 8.47
CA ILE A 83 9.98 8.47 9.29
C ILE A 83 9.96 8.10 10.78
N LYS A 84 9.41 6.92 11.07
CA LYS A 84 9.38 6.27 12.40
C LYS A 84 9.57 4.77 12.19
N GLU A 85 9.74 4.02 13.27
CA GLU A 85 9.91 2.56 13.22
C GLU A 85 8.84 1.86 12.37
N ASN A 86 7.60 2.36 12.41
CA ASN A 86 6.45 1.75 11.78
C ASN A 86 5.74 2.65 10.76
N LEU A 87 6.41 3.72 10.29
CA LEU A 87 5.86 4.68 9.33
C LEU A 87 6.90 5.03 8.28
N ILE A 88 6.63 4.64 7.04
CA ILE A 88 7.48 4.97 5.89
C ILE A 88 6.81 6.02 5.00
N LYS A 89 7.65 6.84 4.37
CA LYS A 89 7.31 7.83 3.36
C LYS A 89 7.99 7.46 2.04
N ILE A 90 7.22 7.44 0.98
CA ILE A 90 7.67 7.12 -0.37
C ILE A 90 7.32 8.28 -1.28
N LYS A 91 8.25 8.66 -2.17
CA LYS A 91 7.99 9.67 -3.20
C LYS A 91 7.79 8.99 -4.54
N LEU A 92 6.65 9.27 -5.18
CA LEU A 92 6.28 8.74 -6.49
C LEU A 92 5.97 9.89 -7.45
N GLN A 93 6.30 9.71 -8.72
CA GLN A 93 5.87 10.62 -9.78
C GLN A 93 4.48 10.20 -10.29
N SER A 94 3.67 11.16 -10.73
CA SER A 94 2.39 10.87 -11.35
C SER A 94 2.58 10.33 -12.77
N ARG A 95 1.83 9.29 -13.13
CA ARG A 95 1.76 8.76 -14.51
C ARG A 95 1.16 9.73 -15.52
N PHE A 96 0.37 10.70 -15.06
CA PHE A 96 -0.36 11.62 -15.92
C PHE A 96 0.36 12.96 -16.10
N SER A 97 1.36 13.25 -15.27
CA SER A 97 2.12 14.48 -15.35
C SER A 97 3.49 14.33 -14.72
N ASN A 98 4.52 14.65 -15.50
CA ASN A 98 5.90 14.64 -15.02
C ASN A 98 6.19 15.71 -13.95
N SER A 99 5.35 16.76 -13.84
CA SER A 99 5.52 17.81 -12.83
C SER A 99 4.87 17.48 -11.49
N ALA A 100 3.96 16.49 -11.45
CA ALA A 100 3.25 16.12 -10.23
C ALA A 100 3.97 14.97 -9.53
N THR A 101 4.30 15.17 -8.24
CA THR A 101 4.80 14.11 -7.36
C THR A 101 3.84 13.92 -6.20
N HIS A 102 3.61 12.66 -5.83
CA HIS A 102 2.78 12.27 -4.71
C HIS A 102 3.64 11.63 -3.62
N ASN A 103 3.37 11.99 -2.37
CA ASN A 103 3.93 11.29 -1.23
C ASN A 103 2.95 10.20 -0.80
N VAL A 104 3.46 9.00 -0.63
CA VAL A 104 2.73 7.87 -0.06
C VAL A 104 3.29 7.58 1.32
N PHE A 105 2.41 7.47 2.29
CA PHE A 105 2.71 7.10 3.66
C PHE A 105 2.08 5.75 3.94
N VAL A 106 2.87 4.82 4.46
CA VAL A 106 2.40 3.49 4.85
C VAL A 106 2.77 3.28 6.30
N GLN A 107 1.75 3.01 7.11
CA GLN A 107 1.91 2.61 8.50
C GLN A 107 1.69 1.10 8.62
N TYR A 108 2.54 0.45 9.38
CA TYR A 108 2.45 -0.98 9.65
C TYR A 108 2.65 -1.28 11.15
N THR A 109 2.46 -2.52 11.56
CA THR A 109 2.74 -3.00 12.91
C THR A 109 4.04 -3.80 12.91
N LEU A 110 4.65 -3.94 14.08
CA LEU A 110 5.82 -4.82 14.26
C LEU A 110 5.46 -6.29 13.98
N ASP A 111 4.20 -6.65 14.17
CA ASP A 111 3.66 -7.99 13.87
C ASP A 111 3.48 -8.26 12.37
N GLY A 112 3.87 -7.31 11.51
CA GLY A 112 3.87 -7.51 10.06
C GLY A 112 2.53 -7.22 9.40
N GLU A 113 1.68 -6.35 9.95
CA GLU A 113 0.41 -5.96 9.33
C GLU A 113 0.40 -4.51 8.86
N ILE A 114 -0.28 -4.24 7.74
CA ILE A 114 -0.56 -2.87 7.29
C ILE A 114 -1.69 -2.29 8.14
N SER A 115 -1.38 -1.29 8.96
CA SER A 115 -2.32 -0.63 9.86
C SER A 115 -3.01 0.58 9.22
N GLY A 116 -2.38 1.22 8.23
CA GLY A 116 -2.99 2.32 7.50
C GLY A 116 -2.14 2.88 6.36
N TRP A 117 -2.73 3.71 5.52
CA TRP A 117 -2.05 4.40 4.44
C TRP A 117 -2.64 5.78 4.18
N TYR A 118 -1.82 6.66 3.62
CA TYR A 118 -2.25 7.95 3.11
C TYR A 118 -1.43 8.32 1.88
N CYS A 119 -2.08 8.81 0.83
CA CYS A 119 -1.41 9.35 -0.33
C CYS A 119 -1.88 10.79 -0.59
N THR A 120 -0.95 11.66 -0.97
CA THR A 120 -1.27 13.07 -1.27
C THR A 120 -1.97 13.28 -2.62
N CYS A 121 -2.39 12.21 -3.30
CA CYS A 121 -3.23 12.31 -4.50
C CYS A 121 -4.70 12.59 -4.11
N LYS A 122 -5.52 13.03 -5.09
CA LYS A 122 -6.92 13.43 -4.88
C LYS A 122 -7.78 12.40 -4.14
N VAL A 123 -7.50 11.10 -4.30
CA VAL A 123 -8.25 9.99 -3.70
C VAL A 123 -7.47 9.22 -2.64
N GLY A 124 -6.30 9.73 -2.23
CA GLY A 124 -5.37 9.01 -1.36
C GLY A 124 -5.68 9.07 0.13
N ALA A 125 -6.66 9.88 0.54
CA ALA A 125 -7.20 9.92 1.90
C ALA A 125 -8.19 8.78 2.19
N ARG A 126 -8.59 7.99 1.18
CA ARG A 126 -9.53 6.88 1.36
C ARG A 126 -8.99 5.86 2.35
N ILE A 127 -9.88 5.43 3.23
CA ILE A 127 -9.67 4.44 4.28
C ILE A 127 -10.21 3.05 3.94
N VAL A 128 -11.08 2.99 2.91
CA VAL A 128 -11.70 1.79 2.38
C VAL A 128 -11.31 1.74 0.91
N GLY A 129 -10.50 0.75 0.55
CA GLY A 129 -9.74 0.72 -0.71
C GLY A 129 -8.58 1.71 -0.70
N CYS A 130 -7.81 1.72 -1.79
CA CYS A 130 -6.66 2.62 -1.93
C CYS A 130 -6.52 3.16 -3.36
N CYS A 131 -5.65 4.15 -3.53
CA CYS A 131 -5.30 4.65 -4.86
C CYS A 131 -4.22 3.77 -5.50
N ALA A 132 -4.04 3.90 -6.81
CA ALA A 132 -3.04 3.13 -7.54
C ALA A 132 -1.60 3.34 -7.01
N HIS A 133 -1.27 4.53 -6.50
CA HIS A 133 0.04 4.81 -5.90
C HIS A 133 0.29 4.00 -4.61
N VAL A 134 -0.73 3.85 -3.75
CA VAL A 134 -0.60 3.02 -2.55
C VAL A 134 -0.53 1.56 -2.96
N SER A 135 -1.38 1.12 -3.89
CA SER A 135 -1.39 -0.26 -4.35
C SER A 135 -0.06 -0.68 -4.97
N SER A 136 0.58 0.17 -5.77
CA SER A 136 1.88 -0.12 -6.38
C SER A 136 3.00 -0.24 -5.35
N VAL A 137 3.01 0.63 -4.34
CA VAL A 137 3.97 0.57 -3.22
C VAL A 137 3.81 -0.72 -2.42
N LEU A 138 2.58 -1.05 -2.01
CA LEU A 138 2.32 -2.25 -1.21
C LEU A 138 2.64 -3.52 -1.99
N TRP A 139 2.28 -3.57 -3.28
CA TRP A 139 2.59 -4.70 -4.15
C TRP A 139 4.10 -4.88 -4.33
N TYR A 140 4.84 -3.80 -4.60
CA TYR A 140 6.27 -3.89 -4.82
C TYR A 140 7.02 -4.28 -3.53
N LEU A 141 6.79 -3.55 -2.44
CA LEU A 141 7.52 -3.73 -1.19
C LEU A 141 7.13 -5.01 -0.45
N GLY A 142 5.83 -5.35 -0.44
CA GLY A 142 5.31 -6.46 0.36
C GLY A 142 5.28 -7.81 -0.35
N LEU A 143 5.29 -7.83 -1.69
CA LEU A 143 5.19 -9.08 -2.46
C LEU A 143 6.30 -9.21 -3.50
N HIS A 144 6.32 -8.32 -4.50
CA HIS A 144 7.14 -8.52 -5.70
C HIS A 144 8.64 -8.55 -5.42
N ARG A 145 9.15 -7.67 -4.54
CA ARG A 145 10.58 -7.63 -4.14
C ARG A 145 11.10 -8.98 -3.62
N LEU A 146 10.22 -9.82 -3.08
CA LEU A 146 10.59 -11.10 -2.46
C LEU A 146 10.52 -12.27 -3.45
N GLN A 147 9.81 -12.11 -4.57
CA GLN A 147 9.52 -13.21 -5.50
C GLN A 147 10.64 -13.50 -6.51
N ASN A 148 11.76 -12.76 -6.48
CA ASN A 148 12.88 -12.88 -7.45
C ASN A 148 12.41 -13.01 -8.92
N THR A 149 11.28 -12.37 -9.25
CA THR A 149 10.61 -12.49 -10.54
C THR A 149 10.73 -11.17 -11.30
N SER A 150 10.74 -11.23 -12.63
CA SER A 150 10.81 -10.02 -13.46
C SER A 150 9.52 -9.20 -13.35
N ILE A 151 9.65 -7.87 -13.21
CA ILE A 151 8.53 -6.93 -13.22
C ILE A 151 7.74 -7.01 -14.54
N ASN A 152 8.37 -7.50 -15.62
CA ASN A 152 7.73 -7.66 -16.93
C ASN A 152 6.77 -8.85 -17.01
N SER A 153 6.83 -9.77 -16.04
CA SER A 153 5.95 -10.94 -15.95
C SER A 153 5.38 -11.11 -14.54
N PRO A 154 4.57 -10.13 -14.07
CA PRO A 154 3.97 -10.22 -12.74
C PRO A 154 3.06 -11.46 -12.69
N ARG A 155 3.37 -12.39 -11.79
CA ARG A 155 2.56 -13.59 -11.57
C ARG A 155 1.59 -13.31 -10.44
N PHE A 156 0.33 -13.10 -10.79
CA PHE A 156 -0.77 -13.20 -9.84
C PHE A 156 -1.45 -14.55 -9.99
N THR A 157 -1.91 -15.12 -8.87
CA THR A 157 -2.73 -16.33 -8.87
C THR A 157 -4.08 -16.08 -9.55
N LYS A 158 -4.63 -17.13 -10.19
CA LYS A 158 -5.90 -17.01 -10.91
C LYS A 158 -7.07 -16.64 -9.99
N SER A 159 -7.08 -17.14 -8.76
CA SER A 159 -8.10 -16.82 -7.74
C SER A 159 -8.09 -15.34 -7.41
N VAL A 160 -6.91 -14.75 -7.19
CA VAL A 160 -6.77 -13.32 -6.88
C VAL A 160 -7.19 -12.44 -8.04
N LEU A 161 -7.11 -12.92 -9.29
CA LEU A 161 -7.50 -12.17 -10.48
C LEU A 161 -8.98 -12.33 -10.87
N ASP A 162 -9.74 -13.20 -10.19
CA ASP A 162 -11.16 -13.39 -10.45
C ASP A 162 -11.98 -12.35 -9.65
N ALA A 163 -12.63 -11.41 -10.33
CA ALA A 163 -13.46 -10.41 -9.65
C ALA A 163 -14.74 -11.00 -9.04
N SER A 164 -15.15 -12.19 -9.48
CA SER A 164 -16.36 -12.89 -9.02
C SER A 164 -16.14 -13.64 -7.70
N ASP A 165 -14.87 -13.91 -7.38
CA ASP A 165 -14.43 -14.60 -6.18
C ASP A 165 -14.50 -13.65 -4.98
N LEU A 166 -15.64 -13.57 -4.29
CA LEU A 166 -15.77 -12.66 -3.14
C LEU A 166 -14.99 -13.25 -1.96
N PRO A 167 -14.10 -12.50 -1.29
CA PRO A 167 -13.46 -12.97 -0.07
C PRO A 167 -14.54 -13.22 0.98
N ASP A 168 -14.36 -14.28 1.78
CA ASP A 168 -15.26 -14.61 2.88
C ASP A 168 -15.39 -13.39 3.79
N LEU A 169 -16.59 -12.80 3.81
CA LEU A 169 -16.89 -11.73 4.74
C LEU A 169 -17.05 -12.39 6.10
N ASP A 170 -16.18 -12.09 7.06
CA ASP A 170 -16.39 -12.43 8.46
C ASP A 170 -17.74 -11.83 8.90
N THR A 171 -18.80 -12.63 8.83
CA THR A 171 -20.07 -12.34 9.45
C THR A 171 -19.89 -12.60 10.93
N ASP A 172 -19.48 -11.58 11.68
CA ASP A 172 -19.67 -11.58 13.13
C ASP A 172 -21.18 -11.65 13.38
N SER A 173 -21.66 -12.88 13.52
CA SER A 173 -22.98 -13.22 14.03
C SER A 173 -23.01 -12.86 15.51
N ASP A 174 -23.44 -11.65 15.84
CA ASP A 174 -23.93 -11.38 17.19
C ASP A 174 -25.26 -10.65 17.13
N GLY A 175 -26.32 -11.45 17.14
CA GLY A 175 -27.72 -11.04 17.08
C GLY A 175 -28.57 -11.94 17.97
N SER A 176 -28.20 -12.07 19.25
CA SER A 176 -29.08 -12.67 20.26
C SER A 176 -29.67 -11.57 21.14
N SER A 177 -30.73 -10.91 20.65
CA SER A 177 -31.60 -10.12 21.51
C SER A 177 -32.54 -11.08 22.25
N VAL A 178 -32.19 -11.44 23.49
CA VAL A 178 -33.12 -12.11 24.39
C VAL A 178 -34.03 -11.01 24.97
N VAL A 179 -35.26 -10.95 24.48
CA VAL A 179 -36.36 -10.27 25.16
C VAL A 179 -37.05 -11.33 26.02
N GLU A 180 -36.97 -11.21 27.33
CA GLU A 180 -37.87 -11.91 28.25
C GLU A 180 -38.76 -10.87 28.94
N GLU A 181 -40.04 -11.23 28.96
CA GLU A 181 -41.26 -10.49 29.32
C GLU A 181 -41.41 -10.31 30.84
#